data_AF-A0AAD2CT08-F1
#
_entry.id   AF-A0AAD2CT08-F1
#
_cell.length_a   1.000
_cell.length_b   1.000
_cell.length_c   1.000
_cell.angle_alpha   90.00
_cell.angle_beta   90.00
_cell.angle_gamma   90.00
#
_symmetry.space_group_name_H-M   'P 1'
#
loop_
_entity.id
_entity.type
_entity.pdbx_description
1 polymer ?
#
loop_
_entity_poly.entity_id
_entity_poly.type
_entity_poly.pdbx_seq_one_letter_code
_entity_poly.pdbx_strand_id
1 'polypeptide(L)'
;MHITRPNDPIMVHVDDIEAAFRRVLYHPDMACAFAYVYSDYLMVPVGQVFGSRSAPSYYCVLADVRQALAACPQDEPILHPMVASCTYEVDTSSPLVQVPPDSNHPPLTLQEQTEMYNASFVDDNGVVAYLETMPQALQHSVRSAFGVFGDADRRGGCLQDAKWTSLVSETFLFLGFRIDTYAMTVSWPFAKRKALNDEIQDILSRKRKYVTPKEMAHIIGVIRSAAAIAPWGTFLSFNLQNALTTAARNAYSTNCSWWTRSWIYLSGVAIATLHQIWETLTVPEGSPLWSRPISLYLDRDFSHRVFSDASYAGIGGWSSDFGFLWRLCREDLIRAGFDMRDIDLASSEPVSDGSNEGLHINPLEFIGVLVNLWIVLKFVKKLRPRSGGYILLLLADNTTALAWMSLAARTKNPLLQGLARLGAALLVHAAALLTKVVKRHLPGDQNDVADALSRPPTSANPEQNVLDSVIAQWSQLDDCRICLVPFELLSTIASVISSQSTAVRYDQITTNLLNLELRILPASARTWNAPSTIYED
;
A
#
# COMPACT_ATOMS: atom_id res chain seq x y z
N MET A 1 13.20 15.15 11.62
CA MET A 1 12.70 16.47 12.04
C MET A 1 11.65 16.36 13.15
N HIS A 2 10.44 15.87 12.88
CA HIS A 2 9.37 15.86 13.90
C HIS A 2 9.73 15.15 15.21
N ILE A 3 10.38 13.99 15.14
CA ILE A 3 10.85 13.27 16.34
C ILE A 3 11.88 14.09 17.14
N THR A 4 12.71 14.89 16.46
CA THR A 4 13.74 15.73 17.08
C THR A 4 13.15 16.93 17.83
N ARG A 5 12.14 17.58 17.22
CA ARG A 5 11.45 18.76 17.76
C ARG A 5 9.93 18.58 17.65
N PRO A 6 9.32 17.79 18.54
CA PRO A 6 7.93 17.35 18.43
C PRO A 6 6.86 18.44 18.55
N ASN A 7 7.24 19.61 19.07
CA ASN A 7 6.33 20.73 19.31
C ASN A 7 6.54 21.89 18.32
N ASP A 8 7.54 21.77 17.45
CA ASP A 8 7.88 22.84 16.52
C ASP A 8 7.20 22.55 15.17
N PRO A 9 6.47 23.51 14.59
CA PRO A 9 5.86 23.33 13.28
C PRO A 9 6.93 23.14 12.21
N ILE A 10 6.69 22.17 11.34
CA ILE A 10 7.54 21.90 10.17
C ILE A 10 6.87 22.57 8.98
N MET A 11 7.54 23.57 8.43
CA MET A 11 7.08 24.32 7.27
C MET A 11 7.51 23.62 5.99
N VAL A 12 6.66 23.73 4.98
CA VAL A 12 6.84 23.12 3.66
C VAL A 12 6.64 24.16 2.57
N HIS A 13 7.42 24.06 1.50
CA HIS A 13 7.24 24.90 0.31
C HIS A 13 7.72 24.15 -0.94
N VAL A 14 7.23 24.57 -2.11
CA VAL A 14 7.65 24.01 -3.40
C VAL A 14 7.97 25.12 -4.37
N ASP A 15 9.03 24.89 -5.11
CA ASP A 15 9.40 25.69 -6.26
C ASP A 15 9.62 24.79 -7.49
N ASP A 16 9.64 25.42 -8.66
CA ASP A 16 9.66 24.76 -9.96
C ASP A 16 10.59 25.52 -10.91
N ILE A 17 11.28 24.80 -11.78
CA ILE A 17 12.18 25.40 -12.77
C ILE A 17 11.47 25.62 -14.10
N GLU A 18 11.35 26.88 -14.50
CA GLU A 18 10.73 27.26 -15.76
C GLU A 18 11.54 26.74 -16.95
N ALA A 19 10.83 26.00 -17.81
CA ALA A 19 11.39 25.36 -18.99
C ALA A 19 12.64 24.51 -18.67
N ALA A 20 12.61 23.79 -17.55
CA ALA A 20 13.66 22.92 -17.02
C ALA A 20 14.60 22.29 -18.06
N PHE A 21 14.07 21.48 -18.98
CA PHE A 21 14.91 20.79 -19.98
C PHE A 21 15.67 21.76 -20.90
N ARG A 22 15.08 22.91 -21.24
CA ARG A 22 15.76 23.91 -22.06
C ARG A 22 16.92 24.59 -21.33
N ARG A 23 16.98 24.54 -19.99
CA ARG A 23 18.11 25.06 -19.20
C ARG A 23 19.36 24.19 -19.38
N VAL A 24 19.18 22.93 -19.76
CA VAL A 24 20.28 21.99 -20.01
C VAL A 24 20.71 22.07 -21.47
N LEU A 25 22.01 22.30 -21.69
CA LEU A 25 22.59 22.32 -23.03
C LEU A 25 23.12 20.94 -23.43
N TYR A 26 22.91 20.57 -24.68
CA TYR A 26 23.55 19.39 -25.26
C TYR A 26 25.02 19.67 -25.56
N HIS A 27 25.85 18.64 -25.41
CA HIS A 27 27.18 18.65 -26.02
C HIS A 27 27.03 18.84 -27.54
N PRO A 28 27.87 19.66 -28.21
CA PRO A 28 27.77 19.91 -29.64
C PRO A 28 27.68 18.64 -30.49
N ASP A 29 28.45 17.61 -30.14
CA ASP A 29 28.44 16.30 -30.84
C ASP A 29 27.10 15.56 -30.73
N MET A 30 26.32 15.83 -29.67
CA MET A 30 25.03 15.20 -29.42
C MET A 30 23.86 16.03 -29.97
N ALA A 31 24.00 17.36 -30.04
CA ALA A 31 22.93 18.26 -30.48
C ALA A 31 22.39 17.89 -31.89
N CYS A 32 23.28 17.50 -32.81
CA CYS A 32 22.91 17.07 -34.16
C CYS A 32 22.00 15.84 -34.19
N ALA A 33 22.05 14.97 -33.18
CA ALA A 33 21.18 13.78 -33.10
C ALA A 33 19.69 14.13 -32.89
N PHE A 34 19.42 15.35 -32.43
CA PHE A 34 18.07 15.88 -32.21
C PHE A 34 17.65 16.90 -33.27
N ALA A 35 18.42 17.02 -34.35
CA ALA A 35 18.10 17.94 -35.44
C ALA A 35 16.79 17.55 -36.13
N TYR A 36 16.03 18.55 -36.57
CA TYR A 36 14.80 18.36 -37.32
C TYR A 36 14.71 19.35 -38.47
N VAL A 37 13.99 18.96 -39.53
CA VAL A 37 13.79 19.82 -40.70
C VAL A 37 12.52 20.65 -40.48
N TYR A 38 12.63 21.96 -40.65
CA TYR A 38 11.51 22.88 -40.67
C TYR A 38 11.53 23.68 -41.97
N SER A 39 10.61 23.37 -42.87
CA SER A 39 10.62 23.89 -44.26
C SER A 39 11.98 23.59 -44.92
N ASP A 40 12.68 24.62 -45.40
CA ASP A 40 13.99 24.47 -46.08
C ASP A 40 15.19 24.52 -45.13
N TYR A 41 14.97 24.54 -43.81
CA TYR A 41 16.01 24.69 -42.80
C TYR A 41 16.21 23.44 -41.96
N LEU A 42 17.46 23.08 -41.70
CA LEU A 42 17.84 22.13 -40.65
C LEU A 42 18.01 22.87 -39.32
N MET A 43 17.14 22.58 -38.37
CA MET A 43 17.19 23.15 -37.03
C MET A 43 17.94 22.19 -36.09
N VAL A 44 19.03 22.65 -35.48
CA VAL A 44 19.78 21.88 -34.48
C VAL A 44 19.50 22.48 -33.09
N PRO A 45 18.80 21.77 -32.20
CA PRO A 45 18.51 22.27 -30.86
C PRO A 45 19.78 22.23 -30.00
N VAL A 46 20.13 23.36 -29.39
CA VAL A 46 21.29 23.47 -28.49
C VAL A 46 20.93 23.06 -27.05
N GLY A 47 19.66 23.20 -26.66
CA GLY A 47 19.13 22.75 -25.37
C GLY A 47 18.35 21.44 -25.49
N GLN A 48 18.06 20.80 -24.36
CA GLN A 48 17.27 19.57 -24.40
C GLN A 48 15.86 19.80 -24.95
N VAL A 49 15.43 18.86 -25.79
CA VAL A 49 14.12 18.90 -26.45
C VAL A 49 13.05 18.19 -25.62
N PHE A 50 11.83 18.71 -25.68
CA PHE A 50 10.66 18.02 -25.15
C PHE A 50 10.36 16.75 -25.98
N GLY A 51 9.90 15.70 -25.32
CA GLY A 51 9.60 14.42 -25.95
C GLY A 51 10.79 13.46 -26.07
N SER A 52 12.01 13.91 -25.75
CA SER A 52 13.14 13.00 -25.59
C SER A 52 12.96 12.12 -24.36
N ARG A 53 13.08 10.80 -24.52
CA ARG A 53 12.96 9.83 -23.43
C ARG A 53 14.03 10.00 -22.36
N SER A 54 15.21 10.52 -22.72
CA SER A 54 16.34 10.68 -21.80
C SER A 54 16.41 12.04 -21.11
N ALA A 55 15.65 13.04 -21.57
CA ALA A 55 15.72 14.40 -21.02
C ALA A 55 15.38 14.46 -19.52
N PRO A 56 14.29 13.82 -19.02
CA PRO A 56 14.00 13.84 -17.58
C PRO A 56 15.13 13.23 -16.73
N SER A 57 15.63 12.05 -17.12
CA SER A 57 16.69 11.37 -16.38
C SER A 57 18.00 12.14 -16.37
N TYR A 58 18.35 12.79 -17.49
CA TYR A 58 19.55 13.62 -17.54
C TYR A 58 19.40 14.90 -16.72
N TYR A 59 18.22 15.52 -16.75
CA TYR A 59 17.92 16.68 -15.91
C TYR A 59 18.04 16.38 -14.43
N CYS A 60 17.63 15.18 -13.98
CA CYS A 60 17.76 14.76 -12.58
C CYS A 60 19.19 14.88 -12.05
N VAL A 61 20.22 14.71 -12.89
CA VAL A 61 21.62 14.91 -12.45
C VAL A 61 21.85 16.35 -11.96
N LEU A 62 21.30 17.34 -12.66
CA LEU A 62 21.40 18.74 -12.22
C LEU A 62 20.46 19.06 -11.07
N ALA A 63 19.31 18.39 -10.98
CA ALA A 63 18.43 18.47 -9.81
C ALA A 63 19.14 17.95 -8.54
N ASP A 64 19.87 16.84 -8.64
CA ASP A 64 20.68 16.30 -7.53
C ASP A 64 21.80 17.27 -7.13
N VAL A 65 22.47 17.90 -8.11
CA VAL A 65 23.47 18.95 -7.84
C VAL A 65 22.84 20.16 -7.15
N ARG A 66 21.66 20.60 -7.61
CA ARG A 66 20.89 21.68 -6.96
C ARG A 66 20.58 21.34 -5.51
N GLN A 67 20.08 20.12 -5.27
CA GLN A 67 19.74 19.63 -3.93
C GLN A 67 20.98 19.62 -3.01
N ALA A 68 22.12 19.13 -3.51
CA ALA A 68 23.37 19.12 -2.76
C ALA A 68 23.88 20.54 -2.44
N LEU A 69 23.80 21.48 -3.40
CA LEU A 69 24.19 22.88 -3.19
C LEU A 69 23.26 23.60 -2.21
N ALA A 70 21.97 23.25 -2.16
CA ALA A 70 21.03 23.81 -1.20
C ALA A 70 21.34 23.36 0.24
N ALA A 71 21.88 22.16 0.42
CA ALA A 71 22.28 21.65 1.72
C ALA A 71 23.57 22.28 2.25
N CYS A 72 24.41 22.87 1.38
CA CYS A 72 25.61 23.57 1.79
C CYS A 72 25.28 24.90 2.50
N PRO A 73 25.99 25.25 3.59
CA PRO A 73 25.88 26.56 4.21
C PRO A 73 26.17 27.70 3.22
N GLN A 74 25.33 28.73 3.20
CA GLN A 74 25.54 29.94 2.40
C GLN A 74 25.55 31.17 3.32
N ASP A 75 26.66 31.91 3.32
CA ASP A 75 26.77 33.18 4.06
C ASP A 75 26.30 34.34 3.18
N GLU A 76 24.97 34.55 3.11
CA GLU A 76 24.39 35.76 2.53
C GLU A 76 23.31 36.37 3.43
N PRO A 77 23.51 37.59 3.95
CA PRO A 77 22.55 38.21 4.87
C PRO A 77 21.32 38.80 4.15
N ILE A 78 21.37 38.99 2.83
CA ILE A 78 20.28 39.63 2.07
C ILE A 78 19.42 38.55 1.42
N LEU A 79 18.16 38.46 1.85
CA LEU A 79 17.19 37.55 1.26
C LEU A 79 16.82 37.98 -0.17
N HIS A 80 16.65 37.00 -1.04
CA HIS A 80 16.12 37.20 -2.38
C HIS A 80 14.68 37.78 -2.28
N PRO A 81 14.26 38.69 -3.18
CA PRO A 81 12.94 39.33 -3.11
C PRO A 81 11.76 38.34 -3.01
N MET A 82 11.83 37.20 -3.71
CA MET A 82 10.81 36.15 -3.62
C MET A 82 10.69 35.60 -2.20
N VAL A 83 11.81 35.37 -1.53
CA VAL A 83 11.87 34.85 -0.15
C VAL A 83 11.45 35.92 0.85
N ALA A 84 11.91 37.16 0.66
CA ALA A 84 11.55 38.29 1.51
C ALA A 84 10.05 38.62 1.47
N SER A 85 9.36 38.27 0.37
CA SER A 85 7.92 38.45 0.20
C SER A 85 7.06 37.35 0.83
N CYS A 86 7.67 36.28 1.36
CA CYS A 86 6.93 35.16 1.92
C CYS A 86 6.25 35.51 3.25
N THR A 87 5.06 34.95 3.46
CA THR A 87 4.31 35.00 4.71
C THR A 87 4.16 33.60 5.27
N TYR A 88 4.18 33.46 6.59
CA TYR A 88 4.16 32.16 7.26
C TYR A 88 2.87 32.00 8.07
N GLU A 89 2.13 30.94 7.80
CA GLU A 89 0.92 30.57 8.56
C GLU A 89 1.13 29.22 9.23
N VAL A 90 0.78 29.16 10.53
CA VAL A 90 0.87 27.95 11.34
C VAL A 90 -0.50 27.65 11.92
N ASP A 91 -0.94 26.40 11.81
CA ASP A 91 -2.16 25.92 12.45
C ASP A 91 -1.97 25.83 13.96
N THR A 92 -2.86 26.51 14.70
CA THR A 92 -2.87 26.55 16.17
C THR A 92 -4.19 26.02 16.74
N SER A 93 -5.05 25.43 15.89
CA SER A 93 -6.36 24.93 16.25
C SER A 93 -6.31 23.74 17.23
N SER A 94 -5.22 22.98 17.21
CA SER A 94 -5.01 21.81 18.04
C SER A 94 -3.50 21.60 18.34
N PRO A 95 -3.15 20.66 19.24
CA PRO A 95 -1.76 20.25 19.40
C PRO A 95 -1.26 19.49 18.18
N LEU A 96 0.01 19.72 17.80
CA LEU A 96 0.69 18.98 16.75
C LEU A 96 0.65 17.46 16.99
N VAL A 97 0.37 16.70 15.93
CA VAL A 97 0.27 15.24 16.00
C VAL A 97 1.63 14.63 16.31
N GLN A 98 1.74 13.90 17.42
CA GLN A 98 2.98 13.29 17.86
C GLN A 98 3.29 11.99 17.10
N VAL A 99 4.53 11.83 16.64
CA VAL A 99 4.98 10.60 15.99
C VAL A 99 5.71 9.73 17.02
N PRO A 100 5.30 8.45 17.22
CA PRO A 100 6.00 7.58 18.15
C PRO A 100 7.47 7.39 17.74
N PRO A 101 8.40 7.24 18.71
CA PRO A 101 9.78 6.86 18.42
C PRO A 101 9.88 5.59 17.59
N ASP A 102 10.97 5.44 16.85
CA ASP A 102 11.24 4.29 15.99
C ASP A 102 12.73 3.96 15.95
N SER A 103 13.09 2.68 15.93
CA SER A 103 14.49 2.25 15.82
C SER A 103 15.11 2.54 14.44
N ASN A 104 14.31 2.59 13.38
CA ASN A 104 14.74 2.81 12.01
C ASN A 104 14.90 4.30 11.66
N HIS A 105 14.26 5.19 12.44
CA HIS A 105 14.23 6.63 12.20
C HIS A 105 14.51 7.41 13.50
N PRO A 106 15.77 7.38 14.00
CA PRO A 106 16.15 8.10 15.21
C PRO A 106 16.04 9.63 15.04
N PRO A 107 16.05 10.40 16.15
CA PRO A 107 16.18 11.84 16.09
C PRO A 107 17.43 12.28 15.31
N LEU A 108 17.31 13.37 14.55
CA LEU A 108 18.42 14.00 13.84
C LEU A 108 19.58 14.36 14.79
N THR A 109 20.80 14.11 14.33
CA THR A 109 22.04 14.58 14.95
C THR A 109 22.14 16.10 14.91
N LEU A 110 23.07 16.69 15.68
CA LEU A 110 23.29 18.14 15.68
C LEU A 110 23.72 18.67 14.30
N GLN A 111 24.51 17.88 13.56
CA GLN A 111 24.93 18.25 12.20
C GLN A 111 23.73 18.26 11.25
N GLU A 112 22.93 17.19 11.24
CA GLU A 112 21.73 17.08 10.39
C GLU A 112 20.71 18.19 10.68
N GLN A 113 20.61 18.66 11.94
CA GLN A 113 19.74 19.79 12.28
C GLN A 113 20.19 21.14 11.67
N THR A 114 21.45 21.25 11.26
CA THR A 114 21.96 22.46 10.57
C THR A 114 21.83 22.38 9.05
N GLU A 115 21.52 21.21 8.50
CA GLU A 115 21.37 21.01 7.06
C GLU A 115 19.97 21.44 6.59
N MET A 116 19.90 22.07 5.41
CA MET A 116 18.65 22.49 4.80
C MET A 116 18.10 21.39 3.90
N TYR A 117 16.93 20.86 4.23
CA TYR A 117 16.34 19.73 3.52
C TYR A 117 15.60 20.18 2.27
N ASN A 118 16.15 19.77 1.12
CA ASN A 118 15.51 19.88 -0.18
C ASN A 118 15.28 18.47 -0.73
N ALA A 119 14.22 18.28 -1.51
CA ALA A 119 13.92 17.05 -2.23
C ALA A 119 13.49 17.41 -3.64
N SER A 120 14.38 17.19 -4.61
CA SER A 120 14.10 17.46 -6.02
C SER A 120 13.63 16.20 -6.75
N PHE A 121 12.66 16.34 -7.63
CA PHE A 121 12.28 15.27 -8.57
C PHE A 121 11.95 15.90 -9.92
N VAL A 122 12.85 15.70 -10.89
CA VAL A 122 12.81 16.44 -12.15
C VAL A 122 12.76 17.95 -11.83
N ASP A 123 11.79 18.68 -12.36
CA ASP A 123 11.62 20.13 -12.26
C ASP A 123 11.04 20.59 -10.91
N ASP A 124 10.30 19.74 -10.21
CA ASP A 124 9.73 20.03 -8.90
C ASP A 124 10.80 19.93 -7.79
N ASN A 125 10.84 20.91 -6.89
CA ASN A 125 11.67 20.88 -5.68
C ASN A 125 10.85 21.19 -4.43
N GLY A 126 10.88 20.28 -3.46
CA GLY A 126 10.27 20.46 -2.15
C GLY A 126 11.29 20.92 -1.11
N VAL A 127 10.94 21.93 -0.32
CA VAL A 127 11.74 22.47 0.78
C VAL A 127 11.04 22.19 2.10
N VAL A 128 11.79 21.71 3.08
CA VAL A 128 11.31 21.43 4.43
C VAL A 128 12.24 22.06 5.46
N ALA A 129 11.67 22.79 6.42
CA ALA A 129 12.42 23.40 7.51
C ALA A 129 11.51 23.63 8.73
N TYR A 130 12.09 23.99 9.88
CA TYR A 130 11.29 24.54 10.98
C TYR A 130 10.89 25.98 10.66
N LEU A 131 9.87 26.51 11.32
CA LEU A 131 9.44 27.90 11.14
C LEU A 131 10.59 28.90 11.24
N GLU A 132 11.50 28.72 12.21
CA GLU A 132 12.64 29.61 12.44
C GLU A 132 13.69 29.57 11.31
N THR A 133 13.89 28.42 10.67
CA THR A 133 14.92 28.23 9.62
C THR A 133 14.35 28.29 8.20
N MET A 134 13.02 28.31 8.04
CA MET A 134 12.37 28.30 6.73
C MET A 134 12.78 29.43 5.78
N PRO A 135 12.95 30.70 6.21
CA PRO A 135 13.47 31.74 5.32
C PRO A 135 14.85 31.41 4.75
N GLN A 136 15.74 30.83 5.57
CA GLN A 136 17.09 30.44 5.15
C GLN A 136 17.05 29.23 4.21
N ALA A 137 16.20 28.24 4.50
CA ALA A 137 16.03 27.07 3.64
C ALA A 137 15.53 27.47 2.24
N LEU A 138 14.56 28.39 2.16
CA LEU A 138 14.08 28.95 0.90
C LEU A 138 15.16 29.73 0.16
N GLN A 139 15.93 30.56 0.88
CA GLN A 139 17.07 31.27 0.30
C GLN A 139 18.07 30.30 -0.35
N HIS A 140 18.45 29.24 0.36
CA HIS A 140 19.35 28.22 -0.15
C HIS A 140 18.78 27.51 -1.40
N SER A 141 17.47 27.20 -1.41
CA SER A 141 16.80 26.61 -2.57
C SER A 141 16.84 27.52 -3.81
N VAL A 142 16.53 28.81 -3.62
CA VAL A 142 16.52 29.81 -4.68
C VAL A 142 17.93 30.03 -5.22
N ARG A 143 18.92 30.15 -4.34
CA ARG A 143 20.32 30.32 -4.73
C ARG A 143 20.90 29.10 -5.42
N SER A 144 20.59 27.89 -4.96
CA SER A 144 21.03 26.69 -5.65
C SER A 144 20.42 26.60 -7.05
N ALA A 145 19.15 27.00 -7.22
CA ALA A 145 18.50 27.06 -8.52
C ALA A 145 19.25 28.01 -9.48
N PHE A 146 19.56 29.23 -9.02
CA PHE A 146 20.29 30.20 -9.82
C PHE A 146 21.75 29.82 -10.06
N GLY A 147 22.40 29.18 -9.10
CA GLY A 147 23.76 28.68 -9.23
C GLY A 147 23.89 27.58 -10.29
N VAL A 148 22.89 26.71 -10.41
CA VAL A 148 22.89 25.60 -11.38
C VAL A 148 22.33 26.02 -12.75
N PHE A 149 21.25 26.79 -12.77
CA PHE A 149 20.47 27.07 -14.00
C PHE A 149 20.57 28.52 -14.50
N GLY A 150 21.24 29.40 -13.75
CA GLY A 150 21.43 30.82 -14.08
C GLY A 150 20.28 31.72 -13.61
N ASP A 151 20.63 32.94 -13.21
CA ASP A 151 19.73 33.98 -12.70
C ASP A 151 19.11 34.83 -13.83
N ALA A 152 19.94 35.56 -14.58
CA ALA A 152 19.48 36.40 -15.69
C ALA A 152 20.23 36.05 -16.99
N ASP A 153 19.63 35.19 -17.80
CA ASP A 153 20.01 34.99 -19.20
C ASP A 153 18.93 35.62 -20.11
N ARG A 154 19.10 35.53 -21.43
CA ARG A 154 18.12 35.90 -22.47
C ARG A 154 16.72 35.28 -22.26
N ARG A 155 16.60 34.30 -21.36
CA ARG A 155 15.40 33.54 -21.01
C ARG A 155 14.72 34.02 -19.72
N GLY A 156 15.30 34.98 -19.00
CA GLY A 156 14.84 35.38 -17.66
C GLY A 156 15.25 34.40 -16.55
N GLY A 157 14.69 34.65 -15.35
CA GLY A 157 14.85 33.84 -14.13
C GLY A 157 14.63 32.34 -14.37
N CYS A 158 15.38 31.47 -13.69
CA CYS A 158 15.17 30.03 -13.81
C CYS A 158 13.94 29.50 -13.07
N LEU A 159 13.48 30.19 -12.03
CA LEU A 159 12.31 29.80 -11.25
C LEU A 159 11.02 30.21 -11.95
N GLN A 160 9.99 29.38 -11.82
CA GLN A 160 8.68 29.66 -12.38
C GLN A 160 7.84 30.53 -11.44
N ASP A 161 7.95 31.85 -11.58
CA ASP A 161 7.27 32.85 -10.74
C ASP A 161 5.76 32.63 -10.60
N ALA A 162 5.09 32.20 -11.68
CA ALA A 162 3.64 31.97 -11.66
C ALA A 162 3.19 30.79 -10.78
N LYS A 163 4.10 29.85 -10.47
CA LYS A 163 3.86 28.73 -9.54
C LYS A 163 4.35 29.05 -8.12
N TRP A 164 5.18 30.07 -7.95
CA TRP A 164 5.68 30.46 -6.64
C TRP A 164 4.54 30.99 -5.78
N THR A 165 4.34 30.38 -4.61
CA THR A 165 3.35 30.83 -3.63
C THR A 165 4.06 31.56 -2.50
N SER A 166 3.69 32.81 -2.21
CA SER A 166 4.27 33.57 -1.10
C SER A 166 3.83 33.04 0.27
N LEU A 167 2.68 32.37 0.33
CA LEU A 167 2.20 31.73 1.54
C LEU A 167 2.94 30.41 1.79
N VAL A 168 3.63 30.33 2.92
CA VAL A 168 4.31 29.15 3.43
C VAL A 168 3.52 28.61 4.63
N SER A 169 3.18 27.32 4.62
CA SER A 169 2.40 26.68 5.68
C SER A 169 2.92 25.28 6.00
N GLU A 170 2.23 24.54 6.86
CA GLU A 170 2.48 23.11 7.15
C GLU A 170 1.87 22.16 6.11
N THR A 171 1.20 22.72 5.09
CA THR A 171 0.55 21.92 4.05
C THR A 171 0.99 22.34 2.66
N PHE A 172 1.19 21.35 1.79
CA PHE A 172 1.54 21.61 0.40
C PHE A 172 1.17 20.46 -0.54
N LEU A 173 1.13 20.76 -1.83
CA LEU A 173 0.95 19.78 -2.89
C LEU A 173 2.32 19.48 -3.52
N PHE A 174 2.76 18.23 -3.45
CA PHE A 174 4.03 17.80 -4.03
C PHE A 174 3.87 16.47 -4.77
N LEU A 175 4.39 16.41 -6.00
CA LEU A 175 4.26 15.26 -6.90
C LEU A 175 2.83 14.72 -7.01
N GLY A 176 1.86 15.63 -6.85
CA GLY A 176 0.45 15.30 -6.96
C GLY A 176 -0.22 14.72 -5.71
N PHE A 177 0.45 14.74 -4.56
CA PHE A 177 -0.08 14.37 -3.25
C PHE A 177 -0.10 15.58 -2.32
N ARG A 178 -1.12 15.65 -1.45
CA ARG A 178 -1.18 16.66 -0.39
C ARG A 178 -0.44 16.10 0.82
N ILE A 179 0.63 16.77 1.24
CA ILE A 179 1.38 16.44 2.44
C ILE A 179 1.02 17.48 3.50
N ASP A 180 0.75 17.00 4.70
CA ASP A 180 0.37 17.81 5.86
C ASP A 180 1.30 17.43 7.02
N THR A 181 2.24 18.30 7.35
CA THR A 181 3.24 18.09 8.41
C THR A 181 2.69 18.41 9.81
N TYR A 182 1.57 19.12 9.89
CA TYR A 182 0.89 19.40 11.16
C TYR A 182 0.11 18.18 11.65
N ALA A 183 -0.71 17.60 10.76
CA ALA A 183 -1.44 16.36 11.00
C ALA A 183 -0.57 15.10 10.80
N MET A 184 0.64 15.27 10.25
CA MET A 184 1.55 14.20 9.85
C MET A 184 0.90 13.17 8.91
N THR A 185 0.21 13.66 7.87
CA THR A 185 -0.50 12.81 6.88
C THR A 185 -0.08 13.06 5.44
N VAL A 186 -0.27 12.06 4.59
CA VAL A 186 -0.24 12.18 3.14
C VAL A 186 -1.59 11.78 2.58
N SER A 187 -2.12 12.60 1.69
CA SER A 187 -3.47 12.46 1.15
C SER A 187 -3.49 12.54 -0.37
N TRP A 188 -4.34 11.74 -1.00
CA TRP A 188 -4.64 11.89 -2.43
C TRP A 188 -5.72 12.97 -2.62
N PRO A 189 -5.40 14.09 -3.32
CA PRO A 189 -6.29 15.25 -3.38
C PRO A 189 -7.69 14.91 -3.90
N PHE A 190 -8.73 15.49 -3.30
CA PHE A 190 -10.12 15.22 -3.66
C PHE A 190 -10.42 15.52 -5.14
N ALA A 191 -9.84 16.59 -5.70
CA ALA A 191 -10.00 16.95 -7.10
C ALA A 191 -9.56 15.82 -8.06
N LYS A 192 -8.44 15.15 -7.76
CA LYS A 192 -7.95 14.01 -8.56
C LYS A 192 -8.85 12.78 -8.39
N ARG A 193 -9.34 12.54 -7.17
CA ARG A 193 -10.30 11.47 -6.87
C ARG A 193 -11.60 11.65 -7.64
N LYS A 194 -12.13 12.87 -7.64
CA LYS A 194 -13.34 13.23 -8.36
C LYS A 194 -13.18 13.04 -9.87
N ALA A 195 -12.07 13.48 -10.45
CA ALA A 195 -11.80 13.27 -11.89
C ALA A 195 -11.82 11.78 -12.28
N LEU A 196 -11.19 10.91 -11.48
CA LEU A 196 -11.26 9.46 -11.72
C LEU A 196 -12.67 8.90 -11.48
N ASN A 197 -13.39 9.42 -10.48
CA ASN A 197 -14.76 9.00 -10.19
C ASN A 197 -15.69 9.28 -11.37
N ASP A 198 -15.60 10.49 -11.93
CA ASP A 198 -16.38 10.93 -13.08
C ASP A 198 -16.06 10.06 -14.32
N GLU A 199 -14.77 9.78 -14.58
CA GLU A 199 -14.35 8.87 -15.67
C GLU A 199 -14.93 7.45 -15.52
N ILE A 200 -14.88 6.90 -14.30
CA ILE A 200 -15.44 5.56 -14.03
C ILE A 200 -16.98 5.58 -14.16
N GLN A 201 -17.64 6.63 -13.66
CA GLN A 201 -19.08 6.80 -13.78
C GLN A 201 -19.52 6.85 -15.24
N ASP A 202 -18.79 7.58 -16.09
CA ASP A 202 -19.04 7.65 -17.52
C ASP A 202 -18.96 6.26 -18.16
N ILE A 203 -17.94 5.46 -17.83
CA ILE A 203 -17.80 4.08 -18.32
C ILE A 203 -18.96 3.20 -17.83
N LEU A 204 -19.31 3.29 -16.55
CA LEU A 204 -20.37 2.50 -15.94
C LEU A 204 -21.76 2.92 -16.45
N SER A 205 -21.95 4.14 -16.94
CA SER A 205 -23.23 4.59 -17.51
C SER A 205 -23.47 4.11 -18.95
N ARG A 206 -22.43 3.66 -19.67
CA ARG A 206 -22.54 3.22 -21.06
C ARG A 206 -23.54 2.07 -21.21
N LYS A 207 -24.36 2.13 -22.27
CA LYS A 207 -25.32 1.08 -22.65
C LYS A 207 -24.63 -0.27 -22.87
N ARG A 208 -23.46 -0.25 -23.52
CA ARG A 208 -22.60 -1.41 -23.68
C ARG A 208 -21.36 -1.23 -22.82
N LYS A 209 -21.01 -2.26 -22.03
CA LYS A 209 -19.89 -2.21 -21.08
C LYS A 209 -18.56 -2.48 -21.79
N TYR A 210 -18.18 -1.55 -22.66
CA TYR A 210 -16.90 -1.56 -23.36
C TYR A 210 -16.05 -0.36 -22.99
N VAL A 211 -14.75 -0.58 -22.95
CA VAL A 211 -13.73 0.46 -22.80
C VAL A 211 -12.65 0.29 -23.86
N THR A 212 -12.02 1.38 -24.24
CA THR A 212 -10.81 1.32 -25.07
C THR A 212 -9.62 0.83 -24.24
N PRO A 213 -8.58 0.23 -24.86
CA PRO A 213 -7.36 -0.10 -24.14
C PRO A 213 -6.69 1.12 -23.49
N LYS A 214 -6.81 2.31 -24.09
CA LYS A 214 -6.29 3.56 -23.52
C LYS A 214 -7.02 3.96 -22.24
N GLU A 215 -8.35 3.94 -22.23
CA GLU A 215 -9.17 4.21 -21.02
C GLU A 215 -8.82 3.23 -19.90
N MET A 216 -8.77 1.93 -20.22
CA MET A 216 -8.40 0.89 -19.25
C MET A 216 -7.00 1.12 -18.68
N ALA A 217 -6.01 1.39 -19.54
CA ALA A 217 -4.64 1.67 -19.11
C ALA A 217 -4.53 2.94 -18.27
N HIS A 218 -5.30 3.98 -18.61
CA HIS A 218 -5.35 5.22 -17.85
C HIS A 218 -5.88 4.99 -16.42
N ILE A 219 -7.04 4.34 -16.28
CA ILE A 219 -7.62 3.99 -14.98
C ILE A 219 -6.64 3.16 -14.13
N ILE A 220 -6.03 2.13 -14.72
CA ILE A 220 -5.03 1.31 -14.03
C ILE A 220 -3.85 2.17 -13.57
N GLY A 221 -3.35 3.05 -14.43
CA GLY A 221 -2.23 3.95 -14.13
C GLY A 221 -2.53 4.90 -12.99
N VAL A 222 -3.68 5.58 -13.02
CA VAL A 222 -4.11 6.53 -11.98
C VAL A 222 -4.29 5.80 -10.64
N ILE A 223 -4.97 4.65 -10.63
CA ILE A 223 -5.17 3.86 -9.41
C ILE A 223 -3.83 3.40 -8.83
N ARG A 224 -2.89 2.94 -9.67
CA ARG A 224 -1.57 2.49 -9.19
C ARG A 224 -0.71 3.63 -8.66
N SER A 225 -0.82 4.81 -9.26
CA SER A 225 -0.21 6.02 -8.70
C SER A 225 -0.80 6.34 -7.33
N ALA A 226 -2.14 6.32 -7.21
CA ALA A 226 -2.84 6.52 -5.94
C ALA A 226 -2.61 5.37 -4.92
N ALA A 227 -2.19 4.19 -5.39
CA ALA A 227 -1.93 3.04 -4.53
C ALA A 227 -0.68 3.22 -3.66
N ALA A 228 0.14 4.23 -3.95
CA ALA A 228 1.12 4.74 -2.99
C ALA A 228 0.44 5.11 -1.66
N ILE A 229 -0.75 5.72 -1.71
CA ILE A 229 -1.55 6.08 -0.52
C ILE A 229 -2.43 4.92 -0.07
N ALA A 230 -3.06 4.25 -1.01
CA ALA A 230 -4.04 3.19 -0.77
C ALA A 230 -3.55 1.87 -1.35
N PRO A 231 -2.72 1.06 -0.64
CA PRO A 231 -2.05 -0.12 -1.21
C PRO A 231 -2.99 -1.16 -1.82
N TRP A 232 -4.25 -1.20 -1.35
CA TRP A 232 -5.30 -2.04 -1.92
C TRP A 232 -5.66 -1.67 -3.37
N GLY A 233 -5.37 -0.44 -3.83
CA GLY A 233 -5.58 0.01 -5.21
C GLY A 233 -4.79 -0.82 -6.23
N THR A 234 -3.55 -1.17 -5.90
CA THR A 234 -2.74 -2.09 -6.72
C THR A 234 -3.46 -3.42 -6.90
N PHE A 235 -4.01 -3.93 -5.80
CA PHE A 235 -4.74 -5.18 -5.83
C PHE A 235 -5.98 -5.10 -6.74
N LEU A 236 -6.83 -4.09 -6.55
CA LEU A 236 -8.05 -3.93 -7.34
C LEU A 236 -7.73 -3.71 -8.83
N SER A 237 -6.61 -3.04 -9.14
CA SER A 237 -6.20 -2.80 -10.53
C SER A 237 -5.86 -4.07 -11.33
N PHE A 238 -5.58 -5.20 -10.67
CA PHE A 238 -5.12 -6.41 -11.37
C PHE A 238 -6.17 -7.07 -12.25
N ASN A 239 -7.45 -7.08 -11.84
CA ASN A 239 -8.51 -7.64 -12.69
C ASN A 239 -8.61 -6.86 -14.00
N LEU A 240 -8.53 -5.53 -13.91
CA LEU A 240 -8.51 -4.62 -15.04
C LEU A 240 -7.26 -4.85 -15.91
N GLN A 241 -6.10 -5.01 -15.27
CA GLN A 241 -4.85 -5.35 -15.96
C GLN A 241 -4.92 -6.69 -16.71
N ASN A 242 -5.54 -7.71 -16.12
CA ASN A 242 -5.67 -9.02 -16.75
C ASN A 242 -6.57 -8.94 -17.98
N ALA A 243 -7.68 -8.19 -17.90
CA ALA A 243 -8.55 -7.92 -19.04
C ALA A 243 -7.78 -7.20 -20.16
N LEU A 244 -7.01 -6.16 -19.82
CA LEU A 244 -6.17 -5.42 -20.77
C LEU A 244 -5.10 -6.32 -21.41
N THR A 245 -4.42 -7.13 -20.61
CA THR A 245 -3.34 -8.04 -21.07
C THR A 245 -3.90 -9.12 -22.00
N THR A 246 -5.09 -9.65 -21.69
CA THR A 246 -5.76 -10.64 -22.54
C THR A 246 -6.18 -10.02 -23.87
N ALA A 247 -6.78 -8.82 -23.84
CA ALA A 247 -7.11 -8.10 -25.06
C ALA A 247 -5.87 -7.79 -25.91
N ALA A 248 -4.76 -7.40 -25.29
CA ALA A 248 -3.50 -7.10 -25.96
C ALA A 248 -2.90 -8.34 -26.65
N ARG A 249 -2.92 -9.51 -25.99
CA ARG A 249 -2.42 -10.77 -26.57
C ARG A 249 -3.22 -11.19 -27.82
N ASN A 250 -4.53 -11.03 -27.78
CA ASN A 250 -5.42 -11.42 -28.88
C ASN A 250 -5.37 -10.44 -30.07
N ALA A 251 -4.75 -9.28 -29.89
CA ALA A 251 -4.77 -8.20 -30.86
C ALA A 251 -3.39 -7.57 -31.07
N TYR A 252 -2.30 -8.32 -30.80
CA TYR A 252 -0.93 -7.81 -30.84
C TYR A 252 -0.63 -7.22 -32.23
N SER A 253 -0.69 -5.90 -32.30
CA SER A 253 -0.44 -5.09 -33.49
C SER A 253 0.33 -3.87 -33.03
N THR A 254 1.41 -3.54 -33.75
CA THR A 254 2.23 -2.34 -33.51
C THR A 254 1.51 -1.03 -33.84
N ASN A 255 0.25 -1.08 -34.27
CA ASN A 255 -0.52 0.09 -34.66
C ASN A 255 -1.08 0.86 -33.45
N CYS A 256 -0.75 2.15 -33.37
CA CYS A 256 -1.33 3.11 -32.40
C CYS A 256 -2.87 3.16 -32.42
N SER A 257 -3.51 2.76 -33.54
CA SER A 257 -4.97 2.72 -33.66
C SER A 257 -5.63 1.72 -32.73
N TRP A 258 -4.94 0.64 -32.33
CA TRP A 258 -5.49 -0.34 -31.40
C TRP A 258 -5.87 0.29 -30.05
N TRP A 259 -5.04 1.18 -29.52
CA TRP A 259 -5.27 1.83 -28.23
C TRP A 259 -6.54 2.68 -28.18
N THR A 260 -6.97 3.20 -29.33
CA THR A 260 -8.06 4.19 -29.43
C THR A 260 -9.32 3.65 -30.11
N ARG A 261 -9.20 2.66 -31.00
CA ARG A 261 -10.31 2.15 -31.81
C ARG A 261 -10.77 0.74 -31.44
N SER A 262 -9.98 -0.01 -30.69
CA SER A 262 -10.35 -1.33 -30.20
C SER A 262 -11.23 -1.24 -28.96
N TRP A 263 -11.99 -2.30 -28.72
CA TRP A 263 -12.90 -2.39 -27.58
C TRP A 263 -12.59 -3.61 -26.72
N ILE A 264 -12.54 -3.40 -25.41
CA ILE A 264 -12.41 -4.44 -24.39
C ILE A 264 -13.77 -4.58 -23.73
N TYR A 265 -14.34 -5.78 -23.76
CA TYR A 265 -15.55 -6.08 -23.02
C TYR A 265 -15.23 -6.16 -21.52
N LEU A 266 -16.01 -5.46 -20.70
CA LEU A 266 -15.90 -5.54 -19.24
C LEU A 266 -16.70 -6.76 -18.75
N SER A 267 -15.99 -7.74 -18.20
CA SER A 267 -16.64 -8.84 -17.47
C SER A 267 -17.35 -8.33 -16.22
N GLY A 268 -18.30 -9.11 -15.68
CA GLY A 268 -18.98 -8.76 -14.42
C GLY A 268 -18.00 -8.48 -13.27
N VAL A 269 -16.86 -9.19 -13.26
CA VAL A 269 -15.75 -8.98 -12.33
C VAL A 269 -15.10 -7.60 -12.48
N ALA A 270 -14.81 -7.20 -13.71
CA ALA A 270 -14.21 -5.89 -13.99
C ALA A 270 -15.18 -4.77 -13.60
N ILE A 271 -16.48 -4.96 -13.86
CA ILE A 271 -17.55 -4.05 -13.46
C ILE A 271 -17.62 -3.95 -11.93
N ALA A 272 -17.66 -5.08 -11.21
CA ALA A 272 -17.67 -5.08 -9.75
C ALA A 272 -16.43 -4.39 -9.15
N THR A 273 -15.26 -4.61 -9.77
CA THR A 273 -14.00 -3.94 -9.40
C THR A 273 -14.11 -2.42 -9.58
N LEU A 274 -14.63 -1.97 -10.72
CA LEU A 274 -14.83 -0.54 -10.99
C LEU A 274 -15.82 0.10 -10.00
N HIS A 275 -16.92 -0.58 -9.68
CA HIS A 275 -17.85 -0.11 -8.65
C HIS A 275 -17.18 0.02 -7.28
N GLN A 276 -16.40 -0.99 -6.87
CA GLN A 276 -15.68 -0.95 -5.59
C GLN A 276 -14.71 0.23 -5.52
N ILE A 277 -13.98 0.52 -6.62
CA ILE A 277 -13.12 1.71 -6.68
C ILE A 277 -13.97 2.98 -6.62
N TRP A 278 -15.02 3.06 -7.45
CA TRP A 278 -15.89 4.22 -7.57
C TRP A 278 -16.48 4.67 -6.23
N GLU A 279 -16.99 3.72 -5.42
CA GLU A 279 -17.60 4.01 -4.10
C GLU A 279 -16.60 4.60 -3.10
N THR A 280 -15.30 4.28 -3.24
CA THR A 280 -14.28 4.81 -2.33
C THR A 280 -13.85 6.23 -2.69
N LEU A 281 -14.01 6.68 -3.95
CA LEU A 281 -13.37 7.92 -4.42
C LEU A 281 -14.04 9.20 -3.89
N THR A 282 -15.35 9.14 -3.58
CA THR A 282 -16.16 10.29 -3.16
C THR A 282 -16.20 10.51 -1.65
N VAL A 283 -15.50 9.69 -0.87
CA VAL A 283 -15.41 9.90 0.58
C VAL A 283 -14.80 11.27 0.91
N PRO A 284 -15.14 11.88 2.06
CA PRO A 284 -14.63 13.20 2.45
C PRO A 284 -13.10 13.30 2.44
N GLU A 285 -12.59 14.52 2.31
CA GLU A 285 -11.16 14.79 2.49
C GLU A 285 -10.71 14.45 3.92
N GLY A 286 -9.51 13.90 4.08
CA GLY A 286 -9.02 13.35 5.36
C GLY A 286 -9.52 11.94 5.69
N SER A 287 -10.36 11.32 4.85
CA SER A 287 -10.78 9.92 5.06
C SER A 287 -9.58 8.97 5.06
N PRO A 288 -9.51 7.99 6.00
CA PRO A 288 -8.39 7.04 6.12
C PRO A 288 -8.19 6.14 4.88
N LEU A 289 -9.18 6.11 3.97
CA LEU A 289 -9.06 5.41 2.70
C LEU A 289 -8.11 6.09 1.72
N TRP A 290 -8.01 7.42 1.77
CA TRP A 290 -7.21 8.25 0.84
C TRP A 290 -6.33 9.27 1.54
N SER A 291 -6.22 9.17 2.86
CA SER A 291 -5.33 9.95 3.71
C SER A 291 -4.75 9.02 4.75
N ARG A 292 -3.44 9.01 4.94
CA ARG A 292 -2.80 8.16 5.96
C ARG A 292 -1.67 8.88 6.67
N PRO A 293 -1.38 8.50 7.92
CA PRO A 293 -0.20 8.96 8.61
C PRO A 293 1.08 8.70 7.82
N ILE A 294 1.98 9.67 7.77
CA ILE A 294 3.30 9.59 7.12
C ILE A 294 4.07 8.36 7.63
N SER A 295 3.95 8.07 8.93
CA SER A 295 4.56 6.92 9.59
C SER A 295 4.22 5.57 8.97
N LEU A 296 3.11 5.43 8.25
CA LEU A 296 2.75 4.17 7.58
C LEU A 296 3.48 4.00 6.23
N TYR A 297 4.09 5.05 5.67
CA TYR A 297 4.90 4.94 4.45
C TYR A 297 6.36 4.62 4.74
N LEU A 298 6.81 4.93 5.94
CA LEU A 298 8.16 4.66 6.39
C LEU A 298 8.32 3.18 6.78
N ASP A 299 9.56 2.71 6.70
CA ASP A 299 9.95 1.43 7.28
C ASP A 299 10.14 1.63 8.77
N ARG A 300 9.29 0.97 9.54
CA ARG A 300 9.11 1.23 10.97
C ARG A 300 8.98 -0.08 11.73
N ASP A 301 9.21 0.02 13.03
CA ASP A 301 9.05 -1.12 13.93
C ASP A 301 7.62 -1.66 13.89
N PHE A 302 7.50 -2.99 13.89
CA PHE A 302 6.20 -3.64 13.91
C PHE A 302 5.52 -3.40 15.25
N SER A 303 4.28 -2.93 15.19
CA SER A 303 3.48 -2.74 16.40
C SER A 303 3.00 -4.08 16.98
N HIS A 304 2.66 -5.03 16.11
CA HIS A 304 2.14 -6.35 16.48
C HIS A 304 2.55 -7.38 15.43
N ARG A 305 2.73 -8.63 15.87
CA ARG A 305 3.12 -9.79 15.07
C ARG A 305 2.10 -10.89 15.24
N VAL A 306 1.79 -11.57 14.14
CA VAL A 306 0.80 -12.65 14.12
C VAL A 306 1.31 -13.77 13.25
N PHE A 307 1.17 -14.98 13.74
CA PHE A 307 1.73 -16.19 13.18
C PHE A 307 0.59 -17.10 12.72
N SER A 308 0.77 -17.74 11.58
CA SER A 308 -0.15 -18.78 11.07
C SER A 308 0.65 -19.92 10.48
N ASP A 309 0.03 -21.10 10.53
CA ASP A 309 0.48 -22.30 9.85
C ASP A 309 -0.73 -23.13 9.42
N ALA A 310 -0.53 -24.03 8.47
CA ALA A 310 -1.52 -25.01 8.04
C ALA A 310 -0.88 -26.38 7.83
N SER A 311 -1.66 -27.41 8.13
CA SER A 311 -1.40 -28.78 7.75
C SER A 311 -2.66 -29.37 7.11
N TYR A 312 -2.61 -30.61 6.62
CA TYR A 312 -3.84 -31.29 6.18
C TYR A 312 -4.72 -31.76 7.35
N ALA A 313 -4.19 -31.74 8.58
CA ALA A 313 -4.94 -32.02 9.81
C ALA A 313 -5.70 -30.79 10.34
N GLY A 314 -5.29 -29.58 9.96
CA GLY A 314 -5.90 -28.35 10.46
C GLY A 314 -5.14 -27.08 10.13
N ILE A 315 -5.64 -25.97 10.65
CA ILE A 315 -5.01 -24.65 10.52
C ILE A 315 -4.96 -23.96 11.88
N GLY A 316 -3.92 -23.19 12.13
CA GLY A 316 -3.70 -22.58 13.44
C GLY A 316 -3.04 -21.21 13.34
N GLY A 317 -3.24 -20.40 14.38
CA GLY A 317 -2.59 -19.10 14.46
C GLY A 317 -2.62 -18.50 15.86
N TRP A 318 -1.67 -17.60 16.11
CA TRP A 318 -1.51 -16.97 17.41
C TRP A 318 -0.80 -15.61 17.34
N SER A 319 -0.92 -14.85 18.42
CA SER A 319 -0.21 -13.59 18.62
C SER A 319 -0.07 -13.30 20.11
N SER A 320 1.16 -13.23 20.60
CA SER A 320 1.45 -12.71 21.95
C SER A 320 1.12 -11.23 22.06
N ASP A 321 1.39 -10.43 21.02
CA ASP A 321 1.18 -8.98 21.03
C ASP A 321 -0.33 -8.64 21.20
N PHE A 322 -1.25 -9.45 20.65
CA PHE A 322 -2.70 -9.31 20.89
C PHE A 322 -3.25 -10.23 22.00
N GLY A 323 -2.44 -11.17 22.49
CA GLY A 323 -2.83 -12.15 23.50
C GLY A 323 -3.94 -13.10 23.03
N PHE A 324 -3.83 -13.65 21.81
CA PHE A 324 -4.76 -14.65 21.30
C PHE A 324 -4.08 -15.89 20.71
N LEU A 325 -4.81 -17.00 20.73
CA LEU A 325 -4.54 -18.19 19.94
C LEU A 325 -5.86 -18.76 19.42
N TRP A 326 -5.78 -19.49 18.30
CA TRP A 326 -6.89 -20.24 17.72
C TRP A 326 -6.35 -21.42 16.91
N ARG A 327 -7.16 -22.47 16.78
CA ARG A 327 -6.91 -23.59 15.88
C ARG A 327 -8.21 -24.21 15.36
N LEU A 328 -8.17 -24.77 14.17
CA LEU A 328 -9.28 -25.45 13.51
C LEU A 328 -8.83 -26.82 13.03
N CYS A 329 -9.65 -27.84 13.25
CA CYS A 329 -9.35 -29.19 12.78
C CYS A 329 -9.94 -29.45 11.39
N ARG A 330 -9.44 -30.51 10.74
CA ARG A 330 -9.88 -30.97 9.44
C ARG A 330 -11.39 -31.18 9.37
N GLU A 331 -12.01 -31.74 10.39
CA GLU A 331 -13.44 -32.02 10.43
C GLU A 331 -14.26 -30.73 10.31
N ASP A 332 -13.80 -29.64 10.93
CA ASP A 332 -14.46 -28.33 10.79
C ASP A 332 -14.28 -27.72 9.41
N LEU A 333 -13.11 -27.92 8.79
CA LEU A 333 -12.87 -27.47 7.42
C LEU A 333 -13.77 -28.23 6.43
N ILE A 334 -13.88 -29.55 6.56
CA ILE A 334 -14.80 -30.35 5.75
C ILE A 334 -16.25 -29.91 6.02
N ARG A 335 -16.65 -29.73 7.29
CA ARG A 335 -18.00 -29.27 7.65
C ARG A 335 -18.33 -27.91 7.06
N ALA A 336 -17.37 -26.99 7.01
CA ALA A 336 -17.53 -25.68 6.39
C ALA A 336 -17.66 -25.73 4.85
N GLY A 337 -17.36 -26.87 4.22
CA GLY A 337 -17.49 -27.08 2.78
C GLY A 337 -16.19 -26.93 2.00
N PHE A 338 -15.02 -27.01 2.64
CA PHE A 338 -13.74 -27.10 1.94
C PHE A 338 -13.55 -28.50 1.36
N ASP A 339 -13.20 -28.57 0.08
CA ASP A 339 -12.85 -29.80 -0.63
C ASP A 339 -11.45 -30.28 -0.20
N MET A 340 -11.33 -30.93 0.96
CA MET A 340 -10.03 -31.31 1.55
C MET A 340 -9.47 -32.58 0.91
N ARG A 341 -8.15 -32.60 0.59
CA ARG A 341 -7.46 -33.81 0.09
C ARG A 341 -7.55 -34.98 1.05
N ASP A 342 -7.74 -36.19 0.54
CA ASP A 342 -7.69 -37.42 1.35
C ASP A 342 -6.31 -37.61 1.98
N ILE A 343 -6.29 -38.00 3.26
CA ILE A 343 -5.09 -38.18 4.07
C ILE A 343 -5.00 -39.59 4.63
N ASP A 344 -3.77 -40.05 4.85
CA ASP A 344 -3.51 -41.20 5.72
C ASP A 344 -3.74 -40.78 7.18
N LEU A 345 -4.59 -41.52 7.89
CA LEU A 345 -4.98 -41.25 9.26
C LEU A 345 -3.79 -41.32 10.25
N ALA A 346 -2.73 -42.07 9.93
CA ALA A 346 -1.57 -42.22 10.79
C ALA A 346 -0.57 -41.06 10.64
N SER A 347 -0.31 -40.63 9.40
CA SER A 347 0.66 -39.57 9.09
C SER A 347 0.04 -38.17 8.99
N SER A 348 -1.27 -38.09 8.79
CA SER A 348 -2.00 -36.86 8.42
C SER A 348 -1.50 -36.21 7.12
N GLU A 349 -0.79 -36.97 6.29
CA GLU A 349 -0.27 -36.55 4.99
C GLU A 349 -1.16 -37.09 3.86
N PRO A 350 -1.14 -36.46 2.66
CA PRO A 350 -1.92 -36.93 1.52
C PRO A 350 -1.54 -38.37 1.14
N VAL A 351 -2.54 -39.18 0.79
CA VAL A 351 -2.30 -40.57 0.38
C VAL A 351 -1.50 -40.60 -0.93
N SER A 352 -0.32 -41.25 -0.91
CA SER A 352 0.66 -41.31 -2.01
C SER A 352 0.09 -41.80 -3.35
N ASP A 353 -0.92 -42.67 -3.29
CA ASP A 353 -1.52 -43.36 -4.43
C ASP A 353 -2.89 -42.78 -4.82
N GLY A 354 -3.33 -41.71 -4.15
CA GLY A 354 -4.62 -41.06 -4.34
C GLY A 354 -4.65 -40.05 -5.50
N SER A 355 -5.85 -39.73 -5.98
CA SER A 355 -6.06 -38.60 -6.88
C SER A 355 -5.58 -37.30 -6.21
N ASN A 356 -4.85 -36.44 -6.95
CA ASN A 356 -4.44 -35.09 -6.50
C ASN A 356 -5.61 -34.09 -6.34
N GLU A 357 -6.84 -34.61 -6.24
CA GLU A 357 -8.10 -33.89 -6.08
C GLU A 357 -8.23 -33.36 -4.64
N GLY A 358 -8.82 -32.19 -4.50
CA GLY A 358 -8.90 -31.46 -3.23
C GLY A 358 -7.85 -30.36 -3.04
N LEU A 359 -8.07 -29.57 -2.00
CA LEU A 359 -7.38 -28.33 -1.67
C LEU A 359 -5.94 -28.62 -1.27
N HIS A 360 -5.01 -28.04 -2.03
CA HIS A 360 -3.58 -28.11 -1.75
C HIS A 360 -3.21 -27.33 -0.48
N ILE A 361 -2.02 -27.59 0.07
CA ILE A 361 -1.52 -26.92 1.28
C ILE A 361 -1.39 -25.39 1.13
N ASN A 362 -0.86 -24.90 0.00
CA ASN A 362 -0.71 -23.45 -0.25
C ASN A 362 -2.02 -22.64 -0.03
N PRO A 363 -3.19 -23.01 -0.62
CA PRO A 363 -4.47 -22.38 -0.28
C PRO A 363 -4.83 -22.42 1.21
N LEU A 364 -4.55 -23.52 1.92
CA LEU A 364 -4.86 -23.66 3.35
C LEU A 364 -4.08 -22.67 4.20
N GLU A 365 -2.78 -22.49 3.96
CA GLU A 365 -2.00 -21.50 4.71
C GLU A 365 -2.48 -20.09 4.40
N PHE A 366 -2.90 -19.82 3.16
CA PHE A 366 -3.47 -18.51 2.82
C PHE A 366 -4.81 -18.27 3.53
N ILE A 367 -5.64 -19.30 3.71
CA ILE A 367 -6.84 -19.21 4.55
C ILE A 367 -6.44 -18.89 6.00
N GLY A 368 -5.41 -19.53 6.55
CA GLY A 368 -4.87 -19.21 7.88
C GLY A 368 -4.49 -17.73 8.02
N VAL A 369 -3.79 -17.18 7.01
CA VAL A 369 -3.45 -15.76 6.94
C VAL A 369 -4.70 -14.86 6.89
N LEU A 370 -5.75 -15.25 6.16
CA LEU A 370 -7.01 -14.50 6.09
C LEU A 370 -7.78 -14.52 7.42
N VAL A 371 -7.82 -15.66 8.11
CA VAL A 371 -8.44 -15.76 9.44
C VAL A 371 -7.67 -14.90 10.45
N ASN A 372 -6.34 -14.96 10.44
CA ASN A 372 -5.50 -14.07 11.26
C ASN A 372 -5.79 -12.59 10.99
N LEU A 373 -5.84 -12.19 9.72
CA LEU A 373 -6.17 -10.82 9.34
C LEU A 373 -7.57 -10.42 9.85
N TRP A 374 -8.57 -11.29 9.73
CA TRP A 374 -9.91 -11.03 10.25
C TRP A 374 -9.92 -10.85 11.77
N ILE A 375 -9.30 -11.76 12.54
CA ILE A 375 -9.20 -11.68 14.00
C ILE A 375 -8.52 -10.37 14.41
N VAL A 376 -7.39 -10.03 13.78
CA VAL A 376 -6.66 -8.79 14.06
C VAL A 376 -7.52 -7.56 13.81
N LEU A 377 -8.27 -7.51 12.72
CA LEU A 377 -9.17 -6.38 12.44
C LEU A 377 -10.23 -6.24 13.55
N LYS A 378 -10.72 -7.35 14.12
CA LYS A 378 -11.64 -7.31 15.27
C LYS A 378 -10.97 -6.77 16.53
N PHE A 379 -9.71 -7.12 16.79
CA PHE A 379 -8.94 -6.54 17.89
C PHE A 379 -8.67 -5.06 17.68
N VAL A 380 -8.15 -4.66 16.52
CA VAL A 380 -7.83 -3.26 16.18
C VAL A 380 -9.07 -2.38 16.26
N LYS A 381 -10.26 -2.85 15.84
CA LYS A 381 -11.53 -2.12 16.00
C LYS A 381 -11.89 -1.85 17.48
N LYS A 382 -11.47 -2.72 18.40
CA LYS A 382 -11.73 -2.59 19.84
C LYS A 382 -10.64 -1.80 20.56
N LEU A 383 -9.43 -1.76 20.01
CA LEU A 383 -8.32 -0.99 20.57
C LEU A 383 -8.51 0.51 20.31
N ARG A 384 -7.88 1.34 21.16
CA ARG A 384 -7.86 2.79 20.96
C ARG A 384 -7.02 3.13 19.72
N PRO A 385 -7.38 4.16 18.93
CA PRO A 385 -6.53 4.63 17.85
C PRO A 385 -5.08 4.84 18.31
N ARG A 386 -4.13 4.29 17.56
CA ARG A 386 -2.69 4.41 17.83
C ARG A 386 -2.13 5.61 17.07
N SER A 387 -1.33 6.45 17.73
CA SER A 387 -0.66 7.54 17.04
C SER A 387 0.27 7.00 15.95
N GLY A 388 0.18 7.55 14.75
CA GLY A 388 0.91 7.05 13.58
C GLY A 388 0.38 5.73 12.97
N GLY A 389 -0.73 5.20 13.47
CA GLY A 389 -1.36 3.97 12.98
C GLY A 389 -0.70 2.67 13.46
N TYR A 390 -1.27 1.54 13.03
CA TYR A 390 -0.75 0.20 13.35
C TYR A 390 0.10 -0.33 12.22
N ILE A 391 1.19 -1.02 12.55
CA ILE A 391 2.01 -1.77 11.61
C ILE A 391 1.97 -3.24 12.04
N LEU A 392 1.20 -4.03 11.30
CA LEU A 392 0.96 -5.44 11.56
C LEU A 392 1.92 -6.27 10.73
N LEU A 393 2.67 -7.17 11.37
CA LEU A 393 3.46 -8.18 10.70
C LEU A 393 2.72 -9.52 10.67
N LEU A 394 2.37 -9.98 9.47
CA LEU A 394 1.84 -11.32 9.23
C LEU A 394 3.00 -12.26 8.85
N LEU A 395 3.14 -13.32 9.63
CA LEU A 395 4.17 -14.35 9.51
C LEU A 395 3.51 -15.67 9.12
N ALA A 396 4.08 -16.28 8.08
CA ALA A 396 3.79 -17.64 7.66
C ALA A 396 5.05 -18.21 7.00
N ASP A 397 5.16 -19.53 6.96
CA ASP A 397 6.26 -20.27 6.36
C ASP A 397 6.11 -20.48 4.85
N ASN A 398 4.92 -20.25 4.31
CA ASN A 398 4.70 -20.37 2.89
C ASN A 398 4.81 -19.06 2.12
N THR A 399 5.90 -18.96 1.34
CA THR A 399 6.14 -17.83 0.45
C THR A 399 5.04 -17.62 -0.58
N THR A 400 4.38 -18.68 -1.06
CA THR A 400 3.30 -18.61 -2.06
C THR A 400 2.03 -18.03 -1.44
N ALA A 401 1.64 -18.50 -0.25
CA ALA A 401 0.50 -17.97 0.49
C ALA A 401 0.70 -16.47 0.83
N LEU A 402 1.89 -16.08 1.27
CA LEU A 402 2.21 -14.68 1.51
C LEU A 402 2.21 -13.88 0.20
N ALA A 403 2.82 -14.40 -0.87
CA ALA A 403 2.84 -13.75 -2.18
C ALA A 403 1.41 -13.43 -2.66
N TRP A 404 0.45 -14.30 -2.37
CA TRP A 404 -0.96 -14.10 -2.73
C TRP A 404 -1.59 -12.85 -2.11
N MET A 405 -1.14 -12.38 -0.94
CA MET A 405 -1.56 -11.08 -0.41
C MET A 405 -1.21 -9.87 -1.30
N SER A 406 -0.23 -9.99 -2.22
CA SER A 406 0.13 -8.90 -3.15
C SER A 406 0.04 -9.29 -4.63
N LEU A 407 -0.06 -10.58 -4.95
CA LEU A 407 0.04 -11.10 -6.31
C LEU A 407 -1.14 -11.98 -6.72
N ALA A 408 -2.04 -12.38 -5.82
CA ALA A 408 -3.04 -13.42 -6.15
C ALA A 408 -3.99 -13.01 -7.26
N ALA A 409 -4.28 -11.73 -7.46
CA ALA A 409 -5.07 -11.30 -8.62
C ALA A 409 -4.37 -11.52 -9.98
N ARG A 410 -3.08 -11.92 -10.02
CA ARG A 410 -2.38 -12.35 -11.24
C ARG A 410 -2.57 -13.84 -11.55
N THR A 411 -3.11 -14.63 -10.62
CA THR A 411 -3.36 -16.05 -10.88
C THR A 411 -4.48 -16.22 -11.90
N LYS A 412 -4.34 -17.19 -12.80
CA LYS A 412 -5.43 -17.59 -13.71
C LYS A 412 -6.46 -18.50 -13.04
N ASN A 413 -6.13 -19.06 -11.87
CA ASN A 413 -7.01 -19.96 -11.15
C ASN A 413 -8.19 -19.17 -10.55
N PRO A 414 -9.44 -19.39 -10.99
CA PRO A 414 -10.60 -18.66 -10.49
C PRO A 414 -10.81 -18.80 -8.96
N LEU A 415 -10.46 -19.97 -8.40
CA LEU A 415 -10.62 -20.26 -6.97
C LEU A 415 -9.73 -19.31 -6.13
N LEU A 416 -8.46 -19.18 -6.53
CA LEU A 416 -7.50 -18.30 -5.85
C LEU A 416 -7.82 -16.82 -6.07
N GLN A 417 -8.44 -16.45 -7.20
CA GLN A 417 -8.90 -15.07 -7.41
C GLN A 417 -10.00 -14.65 -6.42
N GLY A 418 -10.87 -15.58 -6.02
CA GLY A 418 -11.89 -15.33 -4.99
C GLY A 418 -11.26 -14.97 -3.65
N LEU A 419 -10.34 -15.81 -3.16
CA LEU A 419 -9.59 -15.56 -1.92
C LEU A 419 -8.79 -14.26 -1.97
N ALA A 420 -8.16 -14.00 -3.11
CA ALA A 420 -7.42 -12.77 -3.33
C ALA A 420 -8.31 -11.55 -3.09
N ARG A 421 -9.50 -11.51 -3.71
CA ARG A 421 -10.43 -10.37 -3.59
C ARG A 421 -10.96 -10.21 -2.17
N LEU A 422 -11.24 -11.33 -1.50
CA LEU A 422 -11.61 -11.32 -0.10
C LEU A 422 -10.50 -10.69 0.76
N GLY A 423 -9.25 -11.14 0.59
CA GLY A 423 -8.09 -10.58 1.28
C GLY A 423 -7.89 -9.09 1.02
N ALA A 424 -8.09 -8.64 -0.23
CA ALA A 424 -7.99 -7.24 -0.56
C ALA A 424 -9.09 -6.38 0.06
N ALA A 425 -10.33 -6.87 0.10
CA ALA A 425 -11.40 -6.20 0.80
C ALA A 425 -11.10 -6.10 2.30
N LEU A 426 -10.51 -7.12 2.93
CA LEU A 426 -10.00 -7.03 4.31
C LEU A 426 -8.86 -5.99 4.44
N LEU A 427 -7.97 -5.86 3.45
CA LEU A 427 -6.94 -4.81 3.43
C LEU A 427 -7.52 -3.39 3.28
N VAL A 428 -8.65 -3.22 2.58
CA VAL A 428 -9.39 -1.94 2.54
C VAL A 428 -9.89 -1.60 3.94
N HIS A 429 -10.48 -2.56 4.65
CA HIS A 429 -10.90 -2.38 6.04
C HIS A 429 -9.72 -2.10 6.97
N ALA A 430 -8.56 -2.76 6.75
CA ALA A 430 -7.34 -2.47 7.49
C ALA A 430 -6.87 -1.02 7.29
N ALA A 431 -6.92 -0.53 6.05
CA ALA A 431 -6.58 0.86 5.72
C ALA A 431 -7.53 1.86 6.39
N ALA A 432 -8.84 1.57 6.41
CA ALA A 432 -9.83 2.38 7.11
C ALA A 432 -9.57 2.47 8.63
N LEU A 433 -8.90 1.48 9.20
CA LEU A 433 -8.46 1.44 10.61
C LEU A 433 -7.03 1.95 10.80
N LEU A 434 -6.45 2.63 9.81
CA LEU A 434 -5.07 3.12 9.84
C LEU A 434 -4.03 2.02 10.13
N THR A 435 -4.26 0.82 9.59
CA THR A 435 -3.37 -0.33 9.74
C THR A 435 -2.59 -0.58 8.44
N LYS A 436 -1.26 -0.61 8.51
CA LYS A 436 -0.37 -1.14 7.47
C LYS A 436 -0.16 -2.62 7.74
N VAL A 437 -0.45 -3.46 6.76
CA VAL A 437 -0.20 -4.90 6.82
C VAL A 437 1.07 -5.20 6.05
N VAL A 438 2.07 -5.69 6.76
CA VAL A 438 3.35 -6.16 6.23
C VAL A 438 3.39 -7.66 6.36
N LYS A 439 3.96 -8.33 5.36
CA LYS A 439 4.10 -9.78 5.34
C LYS A 439 5.57 -10.16 5.28
N ARG A 440 5.94 -11.23 5.98
CA ARG A 440 7.31 -11.75 5.97
C ARG A 440 7.28 -13.26 6.07
N HIS A 441 8.08 -13.89 5.21
CA HIS A 441 8.31 -15.33 5.28
C HIS A 441 9.12 -15.65 6.53
N LEU A 442 8.68 -16.66 7.28
CA LEU A 442 9.39 -17.21 8.42
C LEU A 442 9.79 -18.65 8.07
N PRO A 443 11.07 -19.03 8.14
CA PRO A 443 11.47 -20.43 7.95
C PRO A 443 10.66 -21.39 8.84
N GLY A 444 10.31 -22.57 8.33
CA GLY A 444 9.43 -23.52 9.05
C GLY A 444 9.98 -23.95 10.41
N ASP A 445 11.30 -24.09 10.54
CA ASP A 445 12.02 -24.35 11.80
C ASP A 445 11.96 -23.21 12.82
N GLN A 446 11.37 -22.08 12.44
CA GLN A 446 11.11 -20.94 13.31
C GLN A 446 9.61 -20.72 13.55
N ASN A 447 8.74 -21.56 12.99
CA ASN A 447 7.27 -21.46 13.09
C ASN A 447 6.64 -22.55 13.99
N ASP A 448 7.44 -23.24 14.81
CA ASP A 448 7.05 -24.42 15.60
C ASP A 448 5.74 -24.25 16.41
N VAL A 449 5.50 -23.07 16.98
CA VAL A 449 4.28 -22.81 17.77
C VAL A 449 3.03 -22.84 16.88
N ALA A 450 3.11 -22.23 15.70
CA ALA A 450 1.99 -22.22 14.78
C ALA A 450 1.80 -23.58 14.10
N ASP A 451 2.88 -24.31 13.79
CA ASP A 451 2.85 -25.70 13.32
C ASP A 451 2.18 -26.63 14.36
N ALA A 452 2.53 -26.50 15.64
CA ALA A 452 1.88 -27.27 16.70
C ALA A 452 0.37 -26.97 16.78
N LEU A 453 -0.04 -25.71 16.59
CA LEU A 453 -1.45 -25.32 16.56
C LEU A 453 -2.18 -25.82 15.30
N SER A 454 -1.50 -25.96 14.16
CA SER A 454 -2.10 -26.41 12.89
C SER A 454 -2.28 -27.93 12.80
N ARG A 455 -1.76 -28.70 13.77
CA ARG A 455 -1.82 -30.18 13.81
C ARG A 455 -2.68 -30.71 14.98
N PRO A 456 -3.98 -30.39 15.08
CA PRO A 456 -4.81 -30.86 16.19
C PRO A 456 -4.90 -32.40 16.26
N PRO A 457 -5.29 -32.98 17.41
CA PRO A 457 -5.44 -34.41 17.59
C PRO A 457 -6.37 -35.00 16.54
N THR A 458 -5.98 -36.13 15.95
CA THR A 458 -6.81 -36.86 15.00
C THR A 458 -7.57 -37.98 15.68
N SER A 459 -8.58 -38.54 15.02
CA SER A 459 -9.29 -39.73 15.52
C SER A 459 -8.38 -40.94 15.74
N ALA A 460 -7.24 -41.01 15.04
CA ALA A 460 -6.25 -42.07 15.21
C ALA A 460 -5.35 -41.84 16.43
N ASN A 461 -5.02 -40.59 16.76
CA ASN A 461 -4.16 -40.21 17.88
C ASN A 461 -4.80 -39.11 18.75
N PRO A 462 -5.90 -39.42 19.48
CA PRO A 462 -6.69 -38.40 20.20
C PRO A 462 -5.95 -37.77 21.40
N GLU A 463 -4.91 -38.43 21.91
CA GLU A 463 -4.11 -37.95 23.05
C GLU A 463 -2.88 -37.11 22.61
N GLN A 464 -2.52 -37.15 21.32
CA GLN A 464 -1.40 -36.36 20.82
C GLN A 464 -1.86 -34.93 20.49
N ASN A 465 -1.01 -33.97 20.85
CA ASN A 465 -1.17 -32.56 20.48
C ASN A 465 -2.49 -31.92 20.97
N VAL A 466 -2.99 -32.36 22.13
CA VAL A 466 -4.13 -31.74 22.82
C VAL A 466 -3.78 -30.28 23.16
N LEU A 467 -4.73 -29.36 23.02
CA LEU A 467 -4.49 -27.92 23.12
C LEU A 467 -3.80 -27.52 24.43
N ASP A 468 -4.22 -28.08 25.55
CA ASP A 468 -3.63 -27.82 26.87
C ASP A 468 -2.14 -28.21 26.92
N SER A 469 -1.76 -29.32 26.27
CA SER A 469 -0.37 -29.75 26.15
C SER A 469 0.45 -28.79 25.27
N VAL A 470 -0.14 -28.27 24.20
CA VAL A 470 0.52 -27.28 23.33
C VAL A 470 0.76 -25.99 24.09
N ILE A 471 -0.25 -25.49 24.81
CA ILE A 471 -0.13 -24.28 25.62
C ILE A 471 0.95 -24.48 26.69
N ALA A 472 0.98 -25.63 27.37
CA ALA A 472 1.98 -25.93 28.40
C ALA A 472 3.41 -26.08 27.84
N GLN A 473 3.56 -26.47 26.57
CA GLN A 473 4.87 -26.62 25.92
C GLN A 473 5.48 -25.27 25.52
N TRP A 474 4.66 -24.28 25.16
CA TRP A 474 5.10 -23.03 24.56
C TRP A 474 4.75 -21.82 25.43
N SER A 475 5.74 -21.29 26.14
CA SER A 475 5.54 -20.15 27.06
C SER A 475 5.02 -18.89 26.36
N GLN A 476 5.21 -18.76 25.04
CA GLN A 476 4.64 -17.67 24.24
C GLN A 476 3.10 -17.67 24.23
N LEU A 477 2.47 -18.81 24.52
CA LEU A 477 1.01 -18.97 24.60
C LEU A 477 0.47 -18.74 26.02
N ASP A 478 1.33 -18.57 27.03
CA ASP A 478 0.95 -18.45 28.45
C ASP A 478 0.05 -17.25 28.74
N ASP A 479 0.13 -16.18 27.95
CA ASP A 479 -0.73 -15.00 28.10
C ASP A 479 -1.85 -14.95 27.04
N CYS A 480 -1.89 -15.93 26.14
CA CYS A 480 -2.86 -15.97 25.06
C CYS A 480 -4.23 -16.49 25.54
N ARG A 481 -5.31 -15.90 25.02
CA ARG A 481 -6.68 -16.38 25.21
C ARG A 481 -7.17 -17.11 23.97
N ILE A 482 -7.95 -18.16 24.20
CA ILE A 482 -8.56 -18.92 23.11
C ILE A 482 -9.63 -18.05 22.43
N CYS A 483 -9.42 -17.76 21.15
CA CYS A 483 -10.41 -17.13 20.30
C CYS A 483 -11.22 -18.20 19.57
N LEU A 484 -12.54 -18.12 19.67
CA LEU A 484 -13.43 -18.98 18.91
C LEU A 484 -13.73 -18.34 17.57
N VAL A 485 -13.40 -19.05 16.49
CA VAL A 485 -13.66 -18.63 15.11
C VAL A 485 -15.11 -18.98 14.76
N PRO A 486 -15.91 -18.04 14.21
CA PRO A 486 -17.29 -18.33 13.84
C PRO A 486 -17.34 -19.27 12.62
N PHE A 487 -18.21 -20.28 12.66
CA PHE A 487 -18.44 -21.19 11.53
C PHE A 487 -18.86 -20.44 10.24
N GLU A 488 -19.60 -19.34 10.37
CA GLU A 488 -20.01 -18.51 9.24
C GLU A 488 -18.81 -17.90 8.48
N LEU A 489 -17.72 -17.56 9.18
CA LEU A 489 -16.50 -17.08 8.52
C LEU A 489 -15.91 -18.17 7.61
N LEU A 490 -15.80 -19.40 8.12
CA LEU A 490 -15.22 -20.51 7.39
C LEU A 490 -16.09 -20.93 6.21
N SER A 491 -17.39 -21.09 6.41
CA SER A 491 -18.33 -21.45 5.34
C SER A 491 -18.41 -20.39 4.24
N THR A 492 -18.28 -19.10 4.60
CA THR A 492 -18.17 -18.02 3.62
C THR A 492 -16.86 -18.10 2.82
N ILE A 493 -15.72 -18.35 3.48
CA ILE A 493 -14.43 -18.53 2.80
C ILE A 493 -14.49 -19.76 1.88
N ALA A 494 -15.04 -20.87 2.34
CA ALA A 494 -15.24 -22.08 1.56
C ALA A 494 -16.12 -21.82 0.33
N SER A 495 -17.24 -21.10 0.51
CA SER A 495 -18.11 -20.67 -0.60
C SER A 495 -17.36 -19.81 -1.62
N VAL A 496 -16.50 -18.89 -1.17
CA VAL A 496 -15.68 -18.04 -2.05
C VAL A 496 -14.66 -18.86 -2.86
N ILE A 497 -14.07 -19.89 -2.26
CA ILE A 497 -13.16 -20.80 -2.97
C ILE A 497 -13.93 -21.62 -3.99
N SER A 498 -15.03 -22.25 -3.56
CA SER A 498 -15.80 -23.21 -4.39
C SER A 498 -16.63 -22.53 -5.47
N SER A 499 -16.92 -21.23 -5.34
CA SER A 499 -17.66 -20.45 -6.33
C SER A 499 -16.80 -20.10 -7.54
N GLN A 500 -17.24 -20.52 -8.73
CA GLN A 500 -16.73 -19.97 -10.00
C GLN A 500 -17.23 -18.53 -10.25
N SER A 501 -18.22 -18.06 -9.49
CA SER A 501 -18.79 -16.73 -9.63
C SER A 501 -17.89 -15.71 -8.93
N THR A 502 -17.14 -15.00 -9.76
CA THR A 502 -16.20 -13.94 -9.38
C THR A 502 -16.84 -12.55 -9.35
N ALA A 503 -18.15 -12.47 -9.62
CA ALA A 503 -18.91 -11.22 -9.75
C ALA A 503 -19.51 -10.70 -8.44
N VAL A 504 -19.34 -11.42 -7.32
CA VAL A 504 -19.92 -11.01 -6.03
C VAL A 504 -19.18 -9.78 -5.48
N ARG A 505 -19.95 -8.90 -4.84
CA ARG A 505 -19.48 -7.72 -4.12
C ARG A 505 -18.76 -8.12 -2.81
N TYR A 506 -17.43 -8.22 -2.86
CA TYR A 506 -16.60 -8.65 -1.71
C TYR A 506 -16.55 -7.62 -0.57
N ASP A 507 -16.88 -6.36 -0.84
CA ASP A 507 -17.10 -5.32 0.16
C ASP A 507 -18.27 -5.65 1.09
N GLN A 508 -19.42 -6.09 0.55
CA GLN A 508 -20.56 -6.51 1.34
C GLN A 508 -20.26 -7.79 2.13
N ILE A 509 -19.62 -8.77 1.47
CA ILE A 509 -19.18 -10.00 2.14
C ILE A 509 -18.26 -9.66 3.33
N THR A 510 -17.20 -8.88 3.12
CA THR A 510 -16.27 -8.55 4.20
C THR A 510 -16.91 -7.70 5.28
N THR A 511 -17.85 -6.82 4.94
CA THR A 511 -18.61 -6.05 5.93
C THR A 511 -19.45 -6.97 6.81
N ASN A 512 -20.16 -7.93 6.21
CA ASN A 512 -20.93 -8.94 6.94
C ASN A 512 -20.00 -9.79 7.83
N LEU A 513 -18.90 -10.28 7.28
CA LEU A 513 -17.90 -11.05 8.04
C LEU A 513 -17.34 -10.26 9.22
N LEU A 514 -17.09 -8.96 9.06
CA LEU A 514 -16.58 -8.12 10.15
C LEU A 514 -17.65 -7.76 11.19
N ASN A 515 -18.93 -7.98 10.90
CA ASN A 515 -20.02 -7.85 11.87
C ASN A 515 -20.17 -9.10 12.74
N LEU A 516 -19.68 -10.27 12.30
CA LEU A 516 -19.66 -11.49 13.11
C LEU A 516 -18.98 -11.28 14.46
N GLU A 517 -19.51 -11.89 15.51
CA GLU A 517 -18.92 -11.79 16.84
C GLU A 517 -17.56 -12.50 16.88
N LEU A 518 -16.58 -11.95 17.61
CA LEU A 518 -15.38 -12.68 17.98
C LEU A 518 -15.53 -13.05 19.46
N ARG A 519 -15.79 -14.33 19.73
CA ARG A 519 -15.91 -14.86 21.09
C ARG A 519 -14.53 -15.23 21.62
N ILE A 520 -14.21 -14.75 22.81
CA ILE A 520 -12.93 -15.00 23.48
C ILE A 520 -13.25 -15.70 24.78
N LEU A 521 -12.69 -16.89 24.97
CA LEU A 521 -12.89 -17.65 26.19
C LEU A 521 -12.16 -16.98 27.38
N PRO A 522 -12.71 -17.09 28.61
CA PRO A 522 -12.02 -16.60 29.80
C PRO A 522 -10.72 -17.38 30.03
N ALA A 523 -9.76 -16.78 30.74
CA ALA A 523 -8.47 -17.42 31.01
C ALA A 523 -8.60 -18.77 31.73
N SER A 524 -9.67 -18.96 32.52
CA SER A 524 -10.00 -20.22 33.20
C SER A 524 -10.45 -21.35 32.27
N ALA A 525 -10.84 -21.04 31.03
CA ALA A 525 -11.28 -22.02 30.03
C ALA A 525 -10.11 -22.61 29.22
N ARG A 526 -8.87 -22.41 29.65
CA ARG A 526 -7.68 -23.08 29.11
C ARG A 526 -7.61 -24.59 29.41
N THR A 527 -8.65 -25.16 30.05
CA THR A 527 -8.86 -26.59 30.26
C THR A 527 -9.89 -27.19 29.29
N TRP A 528 -10.14 -26.49 28.19
CA TRP A 528 -11.14 -26.86 27.19
C TRP A 528 -10.54 -27.91 26.25
N ASN A 529 -10.87 -29.18 26.50
CA ASN A 529 -10.39 -30.35 25.74
C ASN A 529 -10.94 -30.49 24.30
N ALA A 530 -11.45 -29.42 23.67
CA ALA A 530 -11.90 -29.54 22.28
C ALA A 530 -10.73 -29.60 21.30
N PRO A 531 -10.84 -30.43 20.26
CA PRO A 531 -9.86 -30.49 19.19
C PRO A 531 -9.77 -29.18 18.40
N SER A 532 -10.80 -28.33 18.46
CA SER A 532 -10.92 -27.11 17.67
C SER A 532 -11.56 -25.95 18.44
N THR A 533 -11.31 -24.74 17.94
CA THR A 533 -11.78 -23.47 18.51
C THR A 533 -12.80 -22.82 17.58
N ILE A 534 -13.86 -23.56 17.26
CA ILE A 534 -14.98 -23.09 16.42
C ILE A 534 -16.24 -22.92 17.26
N TYR A 535 -17.13 -22.01 16.86
CA TYR A 535 -18.46 -21.92 17.45
C TYR A 535 -19.55 -21.72 16.38
N GLU A 536 -20.75 -22.17 16.73
CA GLU A 536 -22.00 -21.97 16.00
C GLU A 536 -22.97 -21.18 16.90
N ASP A 537 -23.83 -20.38 16.29
CA ASP A 537 -24.87 -19.60 16.97
C ASP A 537 -26.18 -20.38 17.11
#